data_AF-A0A3D9B8B6-F1
#
_entry.id   AF-A0A3D9B8B6-F1
#
_cell.length_a   1.000
_cell.length_b   1.000
_cell.length_c   1.000
_cell.angle_alpha   90.00
_cell.angle_beta   90.00
_cell.angle_gamma   90.00
#
_symmetry.space_group_name_H-M   'P 1'
#
loop_
_entity.id
_entity.type
_entity.pdbx_description
1 polymer ?
#
loop_
_entity_poly.entity_id
_entity_poly.type
_entity_poly.pdbx_seq_one_letter_code
_entity_poly.pdbx_strand_id
1 'polypeptide(L)'
;MKTSSLRFYSLIFAELCFLPILFCCNFFLNKISSKDYSPNKKKRKLVHDNKVYINIHEWGGYPLKRTKSVSSIPQFECGLEYQLQRFNSARKNIPLLINITISDIEKSPNIDYIKKDTDNIDSVDNGGMDFSGYSSFYEKIKNKENAYVILSNTSVNAIQEDFLGSHIKYMEDHPEVGMLGVSYCTKIIQTFVRNNFTPHLQSFYILTTIDVLREVVKLNGGFPGVGIDHKLLLIRKGEINLSTLVLKLNYNLAVVQENGEVYQFGRNSVLDNSFNAWKLYFGDVRLISKKPNRINPII
;
A
#
# COMPACT_ATOMS: atom_id res chain seq x y z
N MET A 1 4.13 29.53 3.01
CA MET A 1 3.32 28.31 3.18
C MET A 1 3.89 27.24 2.25
N LYS A 2 4.28 26.05 2.75
CA LYS A 2 4.85 24.99 1.90
C LYS A 2 3.90 24.65 0.74
N THR A 3 4.44 24.43 -0.47
CA THR A 3 3.67 24.22 -1.70
C THR A 3 2.61 23.12 -1.57
N SER A 4 2.92 22.02 -0.84
CA SER A 4 1.99 20.92 -0.59
C SER A 4 0.79 21.32 0.29
N SER A 5 1.00 22.18 1.30
CA SER A 5 -0.07 22.67 2.15
C SER A 5 -1.04 23.53 1.34
N LEU A 6 -0.54 24.43 0.49
CA LEU A 6 -1.37 25.23 -0.40
C LEU A 6 -2.20 24.32 -1.32
N ARG A 7 -1.56 23.34 -1.97
CA ARG A 7 -2.25 22.36 -2.83
C ARG A 7 -3.34 21.61 -2.07
N PHE A 8 -3.11 21.23 -0.81
CA PHE A 8 -4.12 20.56 0.01
C PHE A 8 -5.32 21.48 0.28
N TYR A 9 -5.08 22.69 0.78
CA TYR A 9 -6.18 23.61 1.10
C TYR A 9 -6.94 24.09 -0.14
N SER A 10 -6.27 24.30 -1.27
CA SER A 10 -6.96 24.58 -2.54
C SER A 10 -7.85 23.42 -2.98
N LEU A 11 -7.39 22.18 -2.81
CA LEU A 11 -8.19 20.99 -3.08
C LEU A 11 -9.42 20.94 -2.17
N ILE A 12 -9.23 21.17 -0.87
CA ILE A 12 -10.32 21.17 0.12
C ILE A 12 -11.32 22.30 -0.17
N PHE A 13 -10.85 23.48 -0.54
CA PHE A 13 -11.69 24.61 -0.94
C PHE A 13 -12.54 24.26 -2.18
N ALA A 14 -11.93 23.65 -3.20
CA ALA A 14 -12.67 23.18 -4.37
C ALA A 14 -13.74 22.14 -3.99
N GLU A 15 -13.43 21.19 -3.09
CA GLU A 15 -14.43 20.24 -2.60
C GLU A 15 -15.59 20.91 -1.89
N LEU A 16 -15.35 21.97 -1.12
CA LEU A 16 -16.40 22.75 -0.47
C LEU A 16 -17.28 23.46 -1.50
N CYS A 17 -16.69 24.10 -2.51
CA CYS A 17 -17.43 24.77 -3.58
C CYS A 17 -18.33 23.82 -4.38
N PHE A 18 -17.90 22.58 -4.59
CA PHE A 18 -18.63 21.57 -5.36
C PHE A 18 -19.30 20.49 -4.49
N LEU A 19 -19.38 20.69 -3.18
CA LEU A 19 -19.81 19.67 -2.23
C LEU A 19 -21.19 19.05 -2.57
N PRO A 20 -22.24 19.83 -2.93
CA PRO A 20 -23.54 19.25 -3.27
C PRO A 20 -23.46 18.30 -4.47
N ILE A 21 -22.69 18.68 -5.49
CA ILE A 21 -22.51 17.89 -6.70
C ILE A 21 -21.73 16.62 -6.38
N LEU A 22 -20.60 16.74 -5.67
CA LEU A 22 -19.76 15.60 -5.28
C LEU A 22 -20.52 14.60 -4.41
N PHE A 23 -21.36 15.10 -3.49
CA PHE A 23 -22.22 14.27 -2.66
C PHE A 23 -23.25 13.51 -3.50
N CYS A 24 -23.98 14.20 -4.38
CA CYS A 24 -24.96 13.57 -5.28
C CYS A 24 -24.30 12.51 -6.17
N CYS A 25 -23.15 12.80 -6.77
CA CYS A 25 -22.41 11.84 -7.58
C CYS A 25 -22.07 10.56 -6.80
N ASN A 26 -21.51 10.68 -5.59
CA ASN A 26 -21.17 9.51 -4.77
C ASN A 26 -22.43 8.74 -4.34
N PHE A 27 -23.50 9.45 -3.98
CA PHE A 27 -24.78 8.83 -3.64
C PHE A 27 -25.34 8.01 -4.81
N PHE A 28 -25.37 8.58 -6.01
CA PHE A 28 -25.87 7.88 -7.20
C PHE A 28 -24.98 6.68 -7.56
N LEU A 29 -23.65 6.84 -7.57
CA LEU A 29 -22.71 5.74 -7.84
C LEU A 29 -22.93 4.56 -6.87
N ASN A 30 -23.06 4.84 -5.58
CA ASN A 30 -23.31 3.80 -4.58
C ASN A 30 -24.69 3.16 -4.77
N LYS A 31 -25.72 3.95 -5.10
CA LYS A 31 -27.10 3.46 -5.27
C LYS A 31 -27.25 2.54 -6.48
N ILE A 32 -26.58 2.83 -7.59
CA ILE A 32 -26.68 2.05 -8.84
C ILE A 32 -25.66 0.91 -8.91
N SER A 33 -24.75 0.80 -7.95
CA SER A 33 -23.70 -0.21 -7.95
C SER A 33 -24.29 -1.64 -7.91
N SER A 34 -23.67 -2.58 -8.61
CA SER A 34 -24.12 -3.97 -8.66
C SER A 34 -23.90 -4.68 -7.32
N LYS A 35 -24.78 -5.64 -7.01
CA LYS A 35 -24.64 -6.52 -5.82
C LYS A 35 -23.57 -7.59 -6.02
N ASP A 36 -23.26 -7.91 -7.27
CA ASP A 36 -22.28 -8.91 -7.65
C ASP A 36 -21.02 -8.22 -8.19
N TYR A 37 -19.87 -8.74 -7.76
CA TYR A 37 -18.58 -8.29 -8.25
C TYR A 37 -18.14 -9.16 -9.42
N SER A 38 -17.72 -8.51 -10.50
CA SER A 38 -17.10 -9.16 -11.65
C SER A 38 -15.63 -8.76 -11.69
N PRO A 39 -14.68 -9.71 -11.51
CA PRO A 39 -13.26 -9.43 -11.62
C PRO A 39 -12.90 -8.78 -12.95
N ASN A 40 -12.04 -7.75 -12.89
CA ASN A 40 -11.48 -7.18 -14.10
C ASN A 40 -10.66 -8.21 -14.87
N LYS A 41 -10.64 -8.06 -16.20
CA LYS A 41 -10.05 -9.06 -17.11
C LYS A 41 -8.57 -8.81 -17.43
N LYS A 42 -8.01 -7.66 -17.05
CA LYS A 42 -6.62 -7.36 -17.39
C LYS A 42 -5.69 -8.24 -16.57
N LYS A 43 -4.84 -8.99 -17.27
CA LYS A 43 -3.83 -9.86 -16.67
C LYS A 43 -2.49 -9.15 -16.60
N ARG A 44 -1.77 -9.32 -15.49
CA ARG A 44 -0.39 -8.90 -15.34
C ARG A 44 0.48 -9.65 -16.36
N LYS A 45 1.60 -9.04 -16.73
CA LYS A 45 2.65 -9.73 -17.49
C LYS A 45 3.29 -10.80 -16.63
N LEU A 46 3.78 -11.86 -17.27
CA LEU A 46 4.50 -12.93 -16.61
C LEU A 46 5.75 -12.38 -15.90
N VAL A 47 6.03 -12.93 -14.73
CA VAL A 47 7.26 -12.66 -13.99
C VAL A 47 8.36 -13.53 -14.60
N HIS A 48 9.52 -12.92 -14.87
CA HIS A 48 10.65 -13.58 -15.51
C HIS A 48 11.84 -13.76 -14.55
N ASP A 49 11.99 -12.84 -13.59
CA ASP A 49 13.00 -12.93 -12.54
C ASP A 49 12.42 -13.68 -11.33
N ASN A 50 13.12 -14.73 -10.89
CA ASN A 50 12.74 -15.52 -9.71
C ASN A 50 13.07 -14.81 -8.39
N LYS A 51 13.79 -13.68 -8.45
CA LYS A 51 14.10 -12.86 -7.29
C LYS A 51 12.96 -11.92 -6.94
N VAL A 52 12.63 -11.85 -5.65
CA VAL A 52 11.67 -10.87 -5.12
C VAL A 52 12.42 -9.64 -4.64
N TYR A 53 12.02 -8.46 -5.11
CA TYR A 53 12.61 -7.18 -4.74
C TYR A 53 11.81 -6.55 -3.60
N ILE A 54 12.44 -6.37 -2.45
CA ILE A 54 11.78 -5.91 -1.24
C ILE A 54 12.35 -4.56 -0.85
N ASN A 55 11.46 -3.59 -0.60
CA ASN A 55 11.81 -2.37 0.09
C ASN A 55 11.08 -2.25 1.41
N ILE A 56 11.85 -2.03 2.46
CA ILE A 56 11.35 -1.71 3.79
C ILE A 56 11.71 -0.25 4.07
N HIS A 57 10.72 0.60 4.25
CA HIS A 57 10.94 1.99 4.61
C HIS A 57 10.92 2.18 6.14
N GLU A 58 11.91 2.90 6.67
CA GLU A 58 12.00 3.28 8.07
C GLU A 58 12.33 4.78 8.24
N TRP A 59 11.90 5.36 9.36
CA TRP A 59 12.36 6.68 9.79
C TRP A 59 13.48 6.53 10.83
N GLY A 60 14.60 7.21 10.61
CA GLY A 60 15.85 7.00 11.35
C GLY A 60 15.74 7.22 12.85
N GLY A 61 14.84 8.09 13.31
CA GLY A 61 14.63 8.33 14.74
C GLY A 61 13.77 7.28 15.45
N TYR A 62 13.29 6.23 14.78
CA TYR A 62 12.55 5.15 15.43
C TYR A 62 13.48 4.08 16.01
N PRO A 63 13.16 3.53 17.20
CA PRO A 63 13.84 2.34 17.70
C PRO A 63 13.49 1.12 16.84
N LEU A 64 14.38 0.13 16.83
CA LEU A 64 14.24 -1.11 16.05
C LEU A 64 12.97 -1.91 16.37
N LYS A 65 12.53 -1.85 17.63
CA LYS A 65 11.26 -2.36 18.15
C LYS A 65 10.48 -1.21 18.77
N ARG A 66 9.18 -1.15 18.54
CA ARG A 66 8.29 -0.17 19.15
C ARG A 66 6.87 -0.68 19.27
N THR A 67 6.18 -0.16 20.27
CA THR A 67 4.76 -0.38 20.42
C THR A 67 4.00 0.81 19.85
N LYS A 68 3.11 0.55 18.89
CA LYS A 68 2.29 1.58 18.26
C LYS A 68 0.93 1.62 18.95
N SER A 69 0.58 2.79 19.47
CA SER A 69 -0.74 3.10 20.00
C SER A 69 -1.31 4.28 19.21
N VAL A 70 -2.46 4.07 18.58
CA VAL A 70 -3.20 5.11 17.85
C VAL A 70 -4.63 5.00 18.36
N SER A 71 -5.15 6.06 18.99
CA SER A 71 -6.43 6.13 19.73
C SER A 71 -7.39 4.93 19.61
N SER A 72 -7.93 4.69 18.41
CA SER A 72 -9.02 3.75 18.14
C SER A 72 -8.58 2.44 17.50
N ILE A 73 -7.26 2.24 17.32
CA ILE A 73 -6.65 1.04 16.77
C ILE A 73 -6.02 0.28 17.95
N PRO A 74 -6.23 -1.04 18.06
CA PRO A 74 -5.58 -1.86 19.08
C PRO A 74 -4.08 -1.66 19.09
N GLN A 75 -3.50 -1.55 20.29
CA GLN A 75 -2.07 -1.41 20.46
C GLN A 75 -1.36 -2.67 19.94
N PHE A 76 -0.26 -2.49 19.21
CA PHE A 76 0.51 -3.62 18.70
C PHE A 76 2.00 -3.31 18.64
N GLU A 77 2.81 -4.36 18.72
CA GLU A 77 4.25 -4.27 18.55
C GLU A 77 4.63 -4.32 17.06
N CYS A 78 5.61 -3.51 16.68
CA CYS A 78 6.11 -3.37 15.31
C CYS A 78 7.57 -2.87 15.30
N GLY A 79 8.17 -2.72 14.13
CA GLY A 79 9.51 -2.15 13.98
C GLY A 79 10.35 -2.81 12.91
N LEU A 80 11.50 -2.20 12.59
CA LEU A 80 12.42 -2.67 11.57
C LEU A 80 12.99 -4.06 11.89
N GLU A 81 13.28 -4.36 13.16
CA GLU A 81 13.83 -5.67 13.53
C GLU A 81 12.91 -6.82 13.12
N TYR A 82 11.60 -6.69 13.38
CA TYR A 82 10.62 -7.70 13.00
C TYR A 82 10.46 -7.85 11.49
N GLN A 83 10.66 -6.77 10.74
CA GLN A 83 10.63 -6.78 9.28
C GLN A 83 11.88 -7.47 8.70
N LEU A 84 13.06 -7.17 9.24
CA LEU A 84 14.32 -7.83 8.86
C LEU A 84 14.28 -9.32 9.19
N GLN A 85 13.85 -9.70 10.40
CA GLN A 85 13.69 -11.10 10.80
C GLN A 85 12.76 -11.86 9.85
N ARG A 86 11.61 -11.25 9.52
CA ARG A 86 10.60 -11.82 8.61
C ARG A 86 11.19 -12.17 7.25
N PHE A 87 11.83 -11.20 6.60
CA PHE A 87 12.33 -11.42 5.24
C PHE A 87 13.63 -12.22 5.22
N ASN A 88 14.51 -12.12 6.22
CA ASN A 88 15.67 -13.02 6.30
C ASN A 88 15.26 -14.48 6.55
N SER A 89 14.17 -14.72 7.28
CA SER A 89 13.59 -16.06 7.39
C SER A 89 13.09 -16.57 6.04
N ALA A 90 12.31 -15.75 5.32
CA ALA A 90 11.80 -16.10 3.99
C ALA A 90 12.91 -16.29 2.94
N ARG A 91 14.04 -15.56 3.07
CA ARG A 91 15.21 -15.65 2.18
C ARG A 91 15.83 -17.04 2.13
N LYS A 92 15.59 -17.89 3.14
CA LYS A 92 16.06 -19.29 3.16
C LYS A 92 15.43 -20.14 2.06
N ASN A 93 14.20 -19.80 1.64
CA ASN A 93 13.42 -20.58 0.68
C ASN A 93 13.23 -19.86 -0.66
N ILE A 94 13.26 -18.52 -0.65
CA ILE A 94 12.96 -17.70 -1.82
C ILE A 94 14.12 -16.70 -2.04
N PRO A 95 14.65 -16.53 -3.25
CA PRO A 95 15.68 -15.54 -3.52
C PRO A 95 15.14 -14.12 -3.32
N LEU A 96 15.67 -13.37 -2.35
CA LEU A 96 15.22 -12.01 -2.03
C LEU A 96 16.35 -11.00 -2.21
N LEU A 97 16.00 -9.81 -2.73
CA LEU A 97 16.78 -8.59 -2.53
C LEU A 97 16.08 -7.75 -1.46
N ILE A 98 16.71 -7.56 -0.31
CA ILE A 98 16.21 -6.72 0.79
C ILE A 98 16.91 -5.36 0.69
N ASN A 99 16.12 -4.32 0.44
CA ASN A 99 16.54 -2.93 0.43
C ASN A 99 15.88 -2.20 1.59
N ILE A 100 16.65 -1.43 2.35
CA ILE A 100 16.10 -0.54 3.37
C ILE A 100 16.23 0.89 2.86
N THR A 101 15.13 1.63 2.92
CA THR A 101 15.17 3.08 2.72
C THR A 101 14.97 3.76 4.06
N ILE A 102 15.86 4.68 4.42
CA ILE A 102 15.82 5.36 5.72
C ILE A 102 15.74 6.86 5.51
N SER A 103 14.67 7.48 6.02
CA SER A 103 14.60 8.95 6.13
C SER A 103 15.31 9.43 7.38
N ASP A 104 15.99 10.58 7.31
CA ASP A 104 16.79 11.14 8.42
C ASP A 104 17.80 10.10 8.97
N ILE A 105 18.55 9.45 8.06
CA ILE A 105 19.44 8.33 8.39
C ILE A 105 20.48 8.67 9.45
N GLU A 106 20.91 9.93 9.52
CA GLU A 106 21.85 10.46 10.51
C GLU A 106 21.33 10.35 11.95
N LYS A 107 20.01 10.22 12.14
CA LYS A 107 19.38 10.01 13.45
C LYS A 107 19.33 8.54 13.86
N SER A 108 19.71 7.62 12.97
CA SER A 108 19.60 6.18 13.23
C SER A 108 20.78 5.68 14.07
N PRO A 109 20.54 5.25 15.33
CA PRO A 109 21.62 4.75 16.18
C PRO A 109 22.06 3.33 15.83
N ASN A 110 21.35 2.65 14.91
CA ASN A 110 21.46 1.19 14.69
C ASN A 110 21.88 0.82 13.26
N ILE A 111 22.55 1.71 12.52
CA ILE A 111 22.91 1.46 11.11
C ILE A 111 23.73 0.17 10.93
N ASP A 112 24.67 -0.12 11.83
CA ASP A 112 25.50 -1.32 11.74
C ASP A 112 24.73 -2.61 11.99
N TYR A 113 23.66 -2.56 12.78
CA TYR A 113 22.72 -3.68 12.92
C TYR A 113 21.97 -3.90 11.61
N ILE A 114 21.43 -2.83 11.02
CA ILE A 114 20.63 -2.89 9.79
C ILE A 114 21.46 -3.45 8.63
N LYS A 115 22.72 -3.03 8.50
CA LYS A 115 23.64 -3.48 7.43
C LYS A 115 23.88 -4.99 7.42
N LYS A 116 23.82 -5.67 8.56
CA LYS A 116 24.08 -7.12 8.65
C LYS A 116 22.96 -7.95 8.03
N ASP A 117 21.74 -7.44 8.05
CA ASP A 117 20.52 -8.17 7.71
C ASP A 117 19.84 -7.65 6.43
N THR A 118 20.53 -6.83 5.64
CA THR A 118 20.04 -6.23 4.39
C THR A 118 21.09 -6.33 3.29
N ASP A 119 20.66 -6.24 2.02
CA ASP A 119 21.59 -6.14 0.89
C ASP A 119 21.98 -4.69 0.61
N ASN A 120 21.08 -3.75 0.91
CA ASN A 120 21.25 -2.33 0.58
C ASN A 120 20.60 -1.43 1.64
N ILE A 121 21.17 -0.24 1.82
CA ILE A 121 20.57 0.85 2.59
C ILE A 121 20.69 2.13 1.77
N ASP A 122 19.56 2.76 1.48
CA ASP A 122 19.48 4.02 0.75
C ASP A 122 18.93 5.12 1.69
N SER A 123 19.64 6.25 1.78
CA SER A 123 19.13 7.44 2.48
C SER A 123 18.15 8.20 1.58
N VAL A 124 16.99 8.60 2.12
CA VAL A 124 15.94 9.28 1.35
C VAL A 124 15.35 10.48 2.10
N ASP A 125 14.83 11.45 1.36
CA ASP A 125 14.15 12.62 1.94
C ASP A 125 12.87 12.23 2.70
N ASN A 126 12.56 12.91 3.81
CA ASN A 126 11.38 12.60 4.65
C ASN A 126 10.06 13.24 4.15
N GLY A 127 10.13 14.15 3.19
CA GLY A 127 9.02 14.90 2.60
C GLY A 127 8.02 14.08 1.79
N GLY A 128 8.08 12.75 1.83
CA GLY A 128 7.07 11.83 1.29
C GLY A 128 6.80 10.64 2.21
N MET A 129 7.36 10.63 3.43
CA MET A 129 7.30 9.52 4.38
C MET A 129 7.64 8.19 3.66
N ASP A 130 6.84 7.14 3.87
CA ASP A 130 6.96 5.84 3.19
C ASP A 130 7.10 5.93 1.66
N PHE A 131 6.43 6.89 1.02
CA PHE A 131 6.43 7.04 -0.44
C PHE A 131 7.74 7.59 -0.98
N SER A 132 8.54 8.29 -0.17
CA SER A 132 9.92 8.64 -0.54
C SER A 132 10.76 7.38 -0.72
N GLY A 133 10.67 6.45 0.23
CA GLY A 133 11.34 5.16 0.15
C GLY A 133 10.86 4.34 -1.03
N TYR A 134 9.54 4.21 -1.21
CA TYR A 134 8.97 3.43 -2.30
C TYR A 134 9.32 3.98 -3.68
N SER A 135 9.31 5.31 -3.85
CA SER A 135 9.71 5.94 -5.10
C SER A 135 11.20 5.76 -5.38
N SER A 136 12.07 5.99 -4.39
CA SER A 136 13.51 5.80 -4.56
C SER A 136 13.84 4.36 -4.96
N PHE A 137 13.19 3.39 -4.32
CA PHE A 137 13.36 1.99 -4.66
C PHE A 137 12.83 1.65 -6.05
N TYR A 138 11.65 2.17 -6.42
CA TYR A 138 11.12 2.01 -7.78
C TYR A 138 12.14 2.50 -8.82
N GLU A 139 12.73 3.68 -8.64
CA GLU A 139 13.74 4.22 -9.56
C GLU A 139 14.96 3.29 -9.71
N LYS A 140 15.35 2.57 -8.66
CA LYS A 140 16.45 1.59 -8.65
C LYS A 140 16.12 0.31 -9.42
N ILE A 141 14.86 -0.12 -9.41
CA ILE A 141 14.43 -1.41 -10.02
C ILE A 141 13.67 -1.26 -11.33
N LYS A 142 13.20 -0.05 -11.71
CA LYS A 142 12.28 0.16 -12.83
C LYS A 142 12.79 -0.30 -14.19
N ASN A 143 14.09 -0.55 -14.36
CA ASN A 143 14.69 -1.02 -15.62
C ASN A 143 15.05 -2.52 -15.59
N LYS A 144 14.77 -3.23 -14.50
CA LYS A 144 15.02 -4.68 -14.37
C LYS A 144 13.97 -5.51 -15.11
N GLU A 145 14.22 -6.80 -15.30
CA GLU A 145 13.19 -7.71 -15.81
C GLU A 145 11.97 -7.74 -14.88
N ASN A 146 10.81 -8.13 -15.41
CA ASN A 146 9.59 -8.14 -14.60
C ASN A 146 9.72 -9.15 -13.46
N ALA A 147 9.52 -8.67 -12.24
CA ALA A 147 9.75 -9.39 -11.00
C ALA A 147 8.67 -9.05 -9.97
N TYR A 148 8.52 -9.89 -8.94
CA TYR A 148 7.71 -9.54 -7.77
C TYR A 148 8.39 -8.46 -6.94
N VAL A 149 7.58 -7.53 -6.45
CA VAL A 149 8.03 -6.38 -5.65
C VAL A 149 7.20 -6.28 -4.39
N ILE A 150 7.86 -6.13 -3.25
CA ILE A 150 7.22 -5.82 -1.97
C ILE A 150 7.61 -4.41 -1.54
N LEU A 151 6.61 -3.59 -1.28
CA LEU A 151 6.75 -2.28 -0.64
C LEU A 151 6.14 -2.38 0.76
N SER A 152 6.97 -2.23 1.79
CA SER A 152 6.55 -2.34 3.18
C SER A 152 7.15 -1.21 4.01
N ASN A 153 6.46 -0.82 5.09
CA ASN A 153 7.04 0.02 6.13
C ASN A 153 7.21 -0.79 7.42
N THR A 154 7.74 -0.16 8.45
CA THR A 154 8.03 -0.79 9.75
C THR A 154 6.85 -0.74 10.73
N SER A 155 5.69 -0.22 10.32
CA SER A 155 4.44 -0.21 11.09
C SER A 155 3.57 -1.45 10.83
N VAL A 156 4.21 -2.59 10.57
CA VAL A 156 3.61 -3.92 10.40
C VAL A 156 3.73 -4.70 11.70
N ASN A 157 2.74 -5.53 12.02
CA ASN A 157 2.71 -6.31 13.27
C ASN A 157 3.96 -7.18 13.46
N ALA A 158 4.43 -7.33 14.70
CA ALA A 158 5.61 -8.11 15.06
C ALA A 158 5.45 -9.62 14.87
N ILE A 159 4.21 -10.14 14.81
CA ILE A 159 3.95 -11.58 14.69
C ILE A 159 4.59 -12.15 13.42
N GLN A 160 5.36 -13.23 13.58
CA GLN A 160 6.12 -13.90 12.53
C GLN A 160 5.41 -15.17 12.08
N GLU A 161 5.15 -15.29 10.78
CA GLU A 161 4.59 -16.48 10.13
C GLU A 161 5.23 -16.63 8.76
N ASP A 162 5.27 -17.85 8.22
CA ASP A 162 5.68 -18.08 6.84
C ASP A 162 4.51 -17.78 5.90
N PHE A 163 4.63 -16.70 5.13
CA PHE A 163 3.55 -16.17 4.30
C PHE A 163 3.96 -16.01 2.82
N LEU A 164 5.25 -15.81 2.55
CA LEU A 164 5.68 -15.25 1.27
C LEU A 164 5.37 -16.21 0.10
N GLY A 165 5.56 -17.51 0.31
CA GLY A 165 5.23 -18.53 -0.68
C GLY A 165 3.75 -18.52 -1.06
N SER A 166 2.84 -18.45 -0.08
CA SER A 166 1.40 -18.43 -0.36
C SER A 166 0.94 -17.13 -1.02
N HIS A 167 1.58 -16.00 -0.73
CA HIS A 167 1.29 -14.72 -1.40
C HIS A 167 1.72 -14.70 -2.86
N ILE A 168 2.92 -15.20 -3.14
CA ILE A 168 3.42 -15.32 -4.52
C ILE A 168 2.52 -16.28 -5.30
N LYS A 169 2.23 -17.46 -4.73
CA LYS A 169 1.34 -18.46 -5.34
C LYS A 169 -0.04 -17.87 -5.65
N TYR A 170 -0.65 -17.15 -4.71
CA TYR A 170 -1.93 -16.49 -4.94
C TYR A 170 -1.86 -15.50 -6.12
N MET A 171 -0.81 -14.69 -6.18
CA MET A 171 -0.60 -13.76 -7.29
C MET A 171 -0.43 -14.51 -8.62
N GLU A 172 0.31 -15.61 -8.66
CA GLU A 172 0.46 -16.46 -9.86
C GLU A 172 -0.87 -17.06 -10.32
N ASP A 173 -1.66 -17.58 -9.39
CA ASP A 173 -2.96 -18.19 -9.65
C ASP A 173 -4.03 -17.14 -10.06
N HIS A 174 -3.84 -15.87 -9.68
CA HIS A 174 -4.76 -14.74 -9.97
C HIS A 174 -4.04 -13.61 -10.73
N PRO A 175 -3.72 -13.80 -12.02
CA PRO A 175 -2.96 -12.83 -12.81
C PRO A 175 -3.69 -11.49 -12.98
N GLU A 176 -4.99 -11.41 -12.74
CA GLU A 176 -5.75 -10.17 -12.80
C GLU A 176 -5.59 -9.25 -11.59
N VAL A 177 -5.00 -9.74 -10.49
CA VAL A 177 -4.69 -8.94 -9.30
C VAL A 177 -3.41 -8.14 -9.56
N GLY A 178 -3.54 -6.81 -9.62
CA GLY A 178 -2.42 -5.89 -9.81
C GLY A 178 -1.63 -5.66 -8.52
N MET A 179 -2.30 -5.62 -7.38
CA MET A 179 -1.67 -5.47 -6.06
C MET A 179 -2.42 -6.27 -5.00
N LEU A 180 -1.65 -6.89 -4.12
CA LEU A 180 -2.11 -7.58 -2.91
C LEU A 180 -1.61 -6.78 -1.69
N GLY A 181 -2.45 -6.64 -0.67
CA GLY A 181 -2.05 -6.04 0.62
C GLY A 181 -2.63 -6.79 1.81
N VAL A 182 -2.36 -6.29 3.01
CA VAL A 182 -2.84 -6.90 4.29
C VAL A 182 -3.71 -5.94 5.11
N SER A 183 -3.92 -4.73 4.60
CA SER A 183 -4.77 -3.73 5.24
C SER A 183 -5.41 -2.84 4.19
N TYR A 184 -6.63 -2.40 4.46
CA TYR A 184 -7.42 -1.60 3.53
C TYR A 184 -8.22 -0.52 4.25
N CYS A 185 -8.66 0.48 3.48
CA CYS A 185 -9.72 1.38 3.90
C CYS A 185 -10.70 1.60 2.73
N THR A 186 -11.99 1.78 3.03
CA THR A 186 -13.01 2.05 1.99
C THR A 186 -13.36 3.52 1.83
N LYS A 187 -12.69 4.41 2.56
CA LYS A 187 -13.02 5.84 2.61
C LYS A 187 -11.77 6.72 2.55
N ILE A 188 -11.88 7.82 1.83
CA ILE A 188 -11.02 8.98 1.99
C ILE A 188 -11.50 9.71 3.25
N ILE A 189 -10.68 9.72 4.30
CA ILE A 189 -11.01 10.43 5.56
C ILE A 189 -10.68 11.93 5.42
N GLN A 190 -9.72 12.27 4.57
CA GLN A 190 -9.21 13.64 4.36
C GLN A 190 -10.03 14.42 3.30
N THR A 191 -11.35 14.37 3.38
CA THR A 191 -12.29 15.08 2.49
C THR A 191 -13.58 15.45 3.24
N PHE A 192 -14.28 16.48 2.76
CA PHE A 192 -15.63 16.81 3.23
C PHE A 192 -16.73 15.97 2.56
N VAL A 193 -16.43 15.30 1.46
CA VAL A 193 -17.42 14.52 0.70
C VAL A 193 -17.84 13.29 1.50
N ARG A 194 -19.07 13.27 1.99
CA ARG A 194 -19.67 12.11 2.67
C ARG A 194 -20.02 11.02 1.65
N ASN A 195 -20.21 9.78 2.14
CA ASN A 195 -20.51 8.59 1.33
C ASN A 195 -19.47 8.29 0.23
N ASN A 196 -18.24 8.78 0.38
CA ASN A 196 -17.16 8.42 -0.53
C ASN A 196 -16.81 6.93 -0.33
N PHE A 197 -17.05 6.13 -1.36
CA PHE A 197 -16.58 4.75 -1.39
C PHE A 197 -15.37 4.67 -2.31
N THR A 198 -14.22 4.51 -1.70
CA THR A 198 -12.93 4.45 -2.39
C THR A 198 -12.10 3.35 -1.71
N PRO A 199 -12.40 2.07 -2.01
CA PRO A 199 -11.62 0.96 -1.48
C PRO A 199 -10.19 1.04 -1.99
N HIS A 200 -9.24 1.00 -1.06
CA HIS A 200 -7.80 1.07 -1.33
C HIS A 200 -7.03 0.26 -0.31
N LEU A 201 -5.86 -0.23 -0.73
CA LEU A 201 -4.88 -0.83 0.17
C LEU A 201 -4.13 0.28 0.93
N GLN A 202 -3.81 0.01 2.19
CA GLN A 202 -2.95 0.89 2.99
C GLN A 202 -1.48 0.54 2.79
N SER A 203 -0.58 1.51 2.94
CA SER A 203 0.83 1.42 2.52
C SER A 203 1.74 0.60 3.44
N PHE A 204 1.18 -0.27 4.29
CA PHE A 204 1.94 -1.07 5.28
C PHE A 204 2.69 -2.24 4.65
N TYR A 205 2.03 -2.96 3.76
CA TYR A 205 2.59 -4.06 2.98
C TYR A 205 1.80 -4.18 1.68
N ILE A 206 2.51 -4.07 0.56
CA ILE A 206 1.96 -4.20 -0.79
C ILE A 206 2.88 -5.15 -1.57
N LEU A 207 2.31 -6.24 -2.09
CA LEU A 207 2.93 -7.12 -3.08
C LEU A 207 2.38 -6.80 -4.47
N THR A 208 3.28 -6.60 -5.43
CA THR A 208 2.95 -6.29 -6.83
C THR A 208 4.06 -6.78 -7.76
N THR A 209 4.13 -6.27 -8.98
CA THR A 209 5.23 -6.52 -9.92
C THR A 209 5.81 -5.22 -10.46
N ILE A 210 7.06 -5.30 -10.94
CA ILE A 210 7.75 -4.17 -11.59
C ILE A 210 6.90 -3.60 -12.74
N ASP A 211 6.30 -4.46 -13.57
CA ASP A 211 5.49 -4.00 -14.70
C ASP A 211 4.21 -3.28 -14.26
N VAL A 212 3.52 -3.73 -13.23
CA VAL A 212 2.36 -3.00 -12.68
C VAL A 212 2.80 -1.62 -12.18
N LEU A 213 3.93 -1.54 -11.46
CA LEU A 213 4.46 -0.26 -10.99
C LEU A 213 4.83 0.68 -12.15
N ARG A 214 5.44 0.17 -13.23
CA ARG A 214 5.73 0.94 -14.45
C ARG A 214 4.47 1.53 -15.07
N GLU A 215 3.40 0.73 -15.17
CA GLU A 215 2.13 1.20 -15.71
C GLU A 215 1.49 2.26 -14.83
N VAL A 216 1.51 2.08 -13.50
CA VAL A 216 1.02 3.06 -12.52
C VAL A 216 1.78 4.38 -12.66
N VAL A 217 3.12 4.31 -12.66
CA VAL A 217 3.99 5.49 -12.76
C VAL A 217 3.79 6.21 -14.09
N LYS A 218 3.69 5.47 -15.19
CA LYS A 218 3.42 6.03 -16.52
C LYS A 218 2.06 6.72 -16.58
N LEU A 219 1.00 6.10 -16.05
CA LEU A 219 -0.34 6.68 -16.03
C LEU A 219 -0.41 7.94 -15.16
N ASN A 220 0.34 7.99 -14.08
CA ASN A 220 0.35 9.12 -13.14
C ASN A 220 1.33 10.25 -13.55
N GLY A 221 2.27 9.99 -14.47
CA GLY A 221 3.35 10.92 -14.83
C GLY A 221 4.51 10.96 -13.82
N GLY A 222 4.60 9.97 -12.93
CA GLY A 222 5.56 9.90 -11.82
C GLY A 222 5.06 8.95 -10.71
N PHE A 223 5.94 8.56 -9.79
CA PHE A 223 5.53 7.71 -8.67
C PHE A 223 4.54 8.46 -7.75
N PRO A 224 3.42 7.84 -7.33
CA PRO A 224 2.44 8.51 -6.47
C PRO A 224 3.06 9.01 -5.15
N GLY A 225 2.70 10.23 -4.72
CA GLY A 225 3.13 10.77 -3.42
C GLY A 225 4.51 11.46 -3.38
N VAL A 226 5.30 11.39 -4.45
CA VAL A 226 6.65 12.01 -4.50
C VAL A 226 6.59 13.53 -4.29
N GLY A 227 7.45 14.02 -3.40
CA GLY A 227 7.59 15.45 -3.11
C GLY A 227 6.40 16.08 -2.37
N ILE A 228 5.57 15.27 -1.69
CA ILE A 228 4.40 15.73 -0.94
C ILE A 228 4.63 15.65 0.57
N ASP A 229 5.08 16.75 1.15
CA ASP A 229 5.42 16.82 2.59
C ASP A 229 4.22 17.11 3.50
N HIS A 230 3.04 17.34 2.92
CA HIS A 230 1.79 17.50 3.67
C HIS A 230 1.08 16.16 3.86
N LYS A 231 1.11 15.62 5.09
CA LYS A 231 0.58 14.29 5.45
C LYS A 231 -0.81 13.97 4.88
N LEU A 232 -1.77 14.88 5.02
CA LEU A 232 -3.15 14.62 4.55
C LEU A 232 -3.24 14.58 3.03
N LEU A 233 -2.39 15.34 2.33
CA LEU A 233 -2.31 15.30 0.87
C LEU A 233 -1.59 14.03 0.41
N LEU A 234 -0.56 13.61 1.15
CA LEU A 234 0.18 12.38 0.88
C LEU A 234 -0.72 11.14 0.98
N ILE A 235 -1.61 11.07 1.97
CA ILE A 235 -2.60 9.98 2.04
C ILE A 235 -3.45 9.93 0.76
N ARG A 236 -3.89 11.09 0.26
CA ARG A 236 -4.73 11.18 -0.94
C ARG A 236 -3.99 10.92 -2.25
N LYS A 237 -2.77 11.46 -2.40
CA LYS A 237 -2.01 11.47 -3.65
C LYS A 237 -0.91 10.40 -3.72
N GLY A 238 -0.57 9.79 -2.59
CA GLY A 238 0.25 8.60 -2.45
C GLY A 238 -0.63 7.36 -2.26
N GLU A 239 -1.05 7.07 -1.03
CA GLU A 239 -1.72 5.81 -0.64
C GLU A 239 -2.99 5.51 -1.44
N ILE A 240 -3.98 6.41 -1.39
CA ILE A 240 -5.24 6.21 -2.11
C ILE A 240 -5.03 6.21 -3.62
N ASN A 241 -4.18 7.11 -4.12
CA ASN A 241 -3.95 7.27 -5.55
C ASN A 241 -3.26 6.04 -6.15
N LEU A 242 -2.32 5.42 -5.44
CA LEU A 242 -1.65 4.19 -5.87
C LEU A 242 -2.68 3.07 -6.18
N SER A 243 -3.57 2.79 -5.24
CA SER A 243 -4.67 1.83 -5.42
C SER A 243 -5.63 2.25 -6.55
N THR A 244 -5.98 3.54 -6.59
CA THR A 244 -6.90 4.08 -7.61
C THR A 244 -6.34 3.94 -9.03
N LEU A 245 -5.03 4.14 -9.21
CA LEU A 245 -4.36 3.99 -10.51
C LEU A 245 -4.36 2.54 -10.98
N VAL A 246 -4.12 1.58 -10.08
CA VAL A 246 -4.20 0.16 -10.41
C VAL A 246 -5.61 -0.24 -10.85
N LEU A 247 -6.64 0.26 -10.17
CA LEU A 247 -8.04 0.04 -10.59
C LEU A 247 -8.35 0.73 -11.93
N LYS A 248 -7.83 1.94 -12.19
CA LYS A 248 -7.98 2.64 -13.48
C LYS A 248 -7.28 1.92 -14.63
N LEU A 249 -6.19 1.22 -14.33
CA LEU A 249 -5.51 0.34 -15.28
C LEU A 249 -6.29 -0.95 -15.53
N ASN A 250 -7.47 -1.13 -14.94
CA ASN A 250 -8.33 -2.31 -15.07
C ASN A 250 -7.75 -3.59 -14.44
N TYR A 251 -6.89 -3.45 -13.44
CA TYR A 251 -6.49 -4.56 -12.57
C TYR A 251 -7.44 -4.66 -11.37
N ASN A 252 -7.39 -5.78 -10.66
CA ASN A 252 -8.03 -5.93 -9.36
C ASN A 252 -7.03 -5.66 -8.22
N LEU A 253 -7.56 -5.35 -7.05
CA LEU A 253 -6.81 -5.35 -5.80
C LEU A 253 -7.26 -6.56 -4.98
N ALA A 254 -6.38 -7.05 -4.13
CA ALA A 254 -6.69 -8.12 -3.20
C ALA A 254 -6.18 -7.77 -1.81
N VAL A 255 -6.90 -8.20 -0.78
CA VAL A 255 -6.46 -8.04 0.61
C VAL A 255 -6.55 -9.38 1.35
N VAL A 256 -5.48 -9.74 2.03
CA VAL A 256 -5.43 -10.91 2.90
C VAL A 256 -6.04 -10.55 4.26
N GLN A 257 -7.06 -11.29 4.68
CA GLN A 257 -7.77 -11.06 5.93
C GLN A 257 -7.07 -11.74 7.12
N GLU A 258 -7.50 -11.45 8.36
CA GLU A 258 -6.92 -12.04 9.57
C GLU A 258 -7.04 -13.56 9.65
N ASN A 259 -8.05 -14.12 9.00
CA ASN A 259 -8.28 -15.56 8.90
C ASN A 259 -7.51 -16.22 7.74
N GLY A 260 -6.71 -15.47 6.98
CA GLY A 260 -5.95 -15.96 5.83
C GLY A 260 -6.73 -16.01 4.51
N GLU A 261 -8.04 -15.76 4.52
CA GLU A 261 -8.83 -15.67 3.29
C GLU A 261 -8.51 -14.40 2.52
N VAL A 262 -8.53 -14.47 1.19
CA VAL A 262 -8.28 -13.31 0.33
C VAL A 262 -9.60 -12.75 -0.18
N TYR A 263 -9.75 -11.44 -0.02
CA TYR A 263 -10.87 -10.70 -0.61
C TYR A 263 -10.38 -9.87 -1.79
N GLN A 264 -10.84 -10.21 -2.99
CA GLN A 264 -10.56 -9.47 -4.21
C GLN A 264 -11.61 -8.38 -4.43
N PHE A 265 -11.16 -7.20 -4.84
CA PHE A 265 -12.03 -6.08 -5.11
C PHE A 265 -11.54 -5.21 -6.26
N GLY A 266 -12.49 -4.59 -6.95
CA GLY A 266 -12.23 -3.68 -8.04
C GLY A 266 -13.50 -2.94 -8.44
N ARG A 267 -13.47 -2.26 -9.59
CA ARG A 267 -14.63 -1.57 -10.15
C ARG A 267 -15.17 -2.41 -11.30
N ASN A 268 -16.46 -2.73 -11.31
CA ASN A 268 -17.08 -3.42 -12.44
C ASN A 268 -17.09 -2.54 -13.70
N SER A 269 -17.24 -1.22 -13.54
CA SER A 269 -17.17 -0.25 -14.64
C SER A 269 -16.85 1.16 -14.14
N VAL A 270 -16.79 2.14 -15.04
CA VAL A 270 -16.61 3.56 -14.67
C VAL A 270 -17.76 4.06 -13.77
N LEU A 271 -18.98 3.57 -14.01
CA LEU A 271 -20.20 3.95 -13.28
C LEU A 271 -20.57 2.98 -12.15
N ASP A 272 -19.86 1.86 -12.03
CA ASP A 272 -20.08 0.88 -10.96
C ASP A 272 -18.79 0.70 -10.14
N ASN A 273 -18.79 1.33 -8.97
CA ASN A 273 -17.68 1.27 -8.02
C ASN A 273 -17.70 0.03 -7.11
N SER A 274 -18.62 -0.92 -7.34
CA SER A 274 -18.78 -2.16 -6.56
C SER A 274 -19.11 -1.94 -5.09
N PHE A 275 -19.75 -0.81 -4.74
CA PHE A 275 -20.21 -0.50 -3.38
C PHE A 275 -21.14 -1.59 -2.82
N ASN A 276 -22.16 -2.01 -3.58
CA ASN A 276 -23.15 -2.98 -3.10
C ASN A 276 -22.62 -4.43 -3.08
N ALA A 277 -21.55 -4.71 -3.83
CA ALA A 277 -20.84 -5.98 -3.80
C ALA A 277 -19.88 -6.11 -2.62
N TRP A 278 -19.50 -5.00 -1.97
CA TRP A 278 -18.57 -5.01 -0.84
C TRP A 278 -19.11 -5.79 0.36
N LYS A 279 -18.39 -6.83 0.80
CA LYS A 279 -18.80 -7.69 1.93
C LYS A 279 -18.00 -7.49 3.22
N LEU A 280 -16.87 -6.79 3.14
CA LEU A 280 -16.04 -6.54 4.32
C LEU A 280 -16.51 -5.31 5.10
N TYR A 281 -15.84 -5.02 6.21
CA TYR A 281 -16.07 -3.81 6.99
C TYR A 281 -15.86 -2.53 6.16
N PHE A 282 -16.74 -1.54 6.32
CA PHE A 282 -16.64 -0.23 5.68
C PHE A 282 -15.83 0.75 6.53
N GLY A 283 -14.80 1.36 5.95
CA GLY A 283 -13.88 2.26 6.63
C GLY A 283 -12.50 1.63 6.80
N ASP A 284 -11.76 2.06 7.81
CA ASP A 284 -10.40 1.59 8.12
C ASP A 284 -10.47 0.24 8.86
N VAL A 285 -9.98 -0.83 8.24
CA VAL A 285 -10.05 -2.19 8.81
C VAL A 285 -9.30 -2.31 10.14
N ARG A 286 -8.30 -1.47 10.39
CA ARG A 286 -7.49 -1.50 11.62
C ARG A 286 -8.30 -1.19 12.88
N LEU A 287 -9.47 -0.57 12.73
CA LEU A 287 -10.38 -0.28 13.84
C LEU A 287 -11.06 -1.53 14.40
N ILE A 288 -11.17 -2.59 13.60
CA ILE A 288 -11.83 -3.84 13.99
C ILE A 288 -10.88 -5.05 14.01
N SER A 289 -9.67 -4.89 13.47
CA SER A 289 -8.63 -5.92 13.42
C SER A 289 -8.05 -6.17 14.81
N LYS A 290 -8.01 -7.44 15.25
CA LYS A 290 -7.38 -7.83 16.52
C LYS A 290 -5.86 -7.67 16.46
N LYS A 291 -5.27 -7.86 15.28
CA LYS A 291 -3.83 -7.79 15.01
C LYS A 291 -3.58 -6.85 13.82
N PRO A 292 -3.67 -5.53 14.03
CA PRO A 292 -3.57 -4.56 12.94
C PRO A 292 -2.28 -4.73 12.13
N ASN A 293 -2.40 -4.61 10.81
CA ASN A 293 -1.30 -4.71 9.86
C ASN A 293 -0.50 -6.02 9.95
N ARG A 294 -1.09 -7.12 10.44
CA ARG A 294 -0.43 -8.42 10.42
C ARG A 294 -0.40 -8.96 8.99
N ILE A 295 0.74 -9.52 8.61
CA ILE A 295 0.87 -10.31 7.38
C ILE A 295 0.52 -11.75 7.76
N ASN A 296 -0.66 -12.22 7.37
CA ASN A 296 -1.12 -13.59 7.63
C ASN A 296 -0.88 -14.44 6.38
N PRO A 297 -0.49 -15.72 6.48
CA PRO A 297 -0.45 -16.62 5.33
C PRO A 297 -1.82 -16.76 4.67
N ILE A 298 -1.82 -16.96 3.35
CA ILE A 298 -3.04 -17.31 2.60
C ILE A 298 -3.30 -18.81 2.75
N ILE A 299 -4.56 -19.17 3.01
CA ILE A 299 -5.07 -20.55 3.16
C ILE A 299 -5.75 -21.00 1.88
#